data_AF-A0AAU9X5L3-F1
#
_entry.id   AF-A0AAU9X5L3-F1
#
_cell.length_a   1.000
_cell.length_b   1.000
_cell.length_c   1.000
_cell.angle_alpha   90.00
_cell.angle_beta   90.00
_cell.angle_gamma   90.00
#
_symmetry.space_group_name_H-M   'P 1'
#
loop_
_entity.id
_entity.type
_entity.pdbx_description
1 polymer ?
#
loop_
_entity_poly.entity_id
_entity_poly.type
_entity_poly.pdbx_seq_one_letter_code
_entity_poly.pdbx_strand_id
1 'polypeptide(L)'
;QKSYLLSKFRIEQTTGHKLDAEVVAREMRRAQGTDGARLFQSSEFLTTTQITSFFSRQSALVRQRDPDEADIRAAQEESNFNEAKETVASIQLDHPLIYDQYDLCEMALNDSLKILKLPMLQHMC
;
A
#
# COMPACT_ATOMS: atom_id res chain seq x y z
N GLN A 1 21.42 -13.57 19.96
CA GLN A 1 20.08 -12.95 20.13
C GLN A 1 19.84 -11.77 19.17
N LYS A 2 20.69 -10.74 19.14
CA LYS A 2 20.50 -9.52 18.30
C LYS A 2 20.33 -9.80 16.80
N SER A 3 21.17 -10.65 16.22
CA SER A 3 21.09 -11.04 14.80
C SER A 3 19.73 -11.67 14.44
N TYR A 4 19.20 -12.51 15.32
CA TYR A 4 17.88 -13.13 15.17
C TYR A 4 16.74 -12.10 15.24
N LEU A 5 16.81 -11.13 16.15
CA LEU A 5 15.81 -10.05 16.18
C LEU A 5 15.91 -9.16 14.94
N LEU A 6 17.12 -8.88 14.43
CA LEU A 6 17.30 -8.14 13.18
C LEU A 6 16.74 -8.89 11.97
N SER A 7 16.90 -10.21 11.90
CA SER A 7 16.32 -10.99 10.80
C SER A 7 14.79 -10.99 10.86
N LYS A 8 14.19 -11.15 12.05
CA LYS A 8 12.73 -11.03 12.24
C LYS A 8 12.24 -9.63 11.88
N PHE A 9 12.95 -8.57 12.28
CA PHE A 9 12.62 -7.18 11.94
C PHE A 9 12.72 -6.89 10.43
N ARG A 10 13.67 -7.51 9.71
CA ARG A 10 13.75 -7.40 8.25
C ARG A 10 12.55 -8.05 7.56
N ILE A 11 12.06 -9.17 8.10
CA ILE A 11 10.83 -9.80 7.61
C ILE A 11 9.64 -8.85 7.79
N GLU A 12 9.53 -8.17 8.94
CA GLU A 12 8.50 -7.14 9.15
C GLU A 12 8.56 -6.03 8.09
N GLN A 13 9.75 -5.50 7.81
CA GLN A 13 9.91 -4.43 6.82
C GLN A 13 9.56 -4.89 5.41
N THR A 14 10.01 -6.08 5.02
CA THR A 14 9.79 -6.60 3.65
C THR A 14 8.35 -7.05 3.41
N THR A 15 7.65 -7.54 4.45
CA THR A 15 6.24 -7.96 4.35
C THR A 15 5.26 -6.82 4.65
N GLY A 16 5.72 -5.73 5.27
CA GLY A 16 4.86 -4.67 5.80
C GLY A 16 4.03 -5.10 7.01
N HIS A 17 4.21 -6.32 7.53
CA HIS A 17 3.41 -6.86 8.62
C HIS A 17 4.23 -6.91 9.92
N LYS A 18 3.75 -6.19 10.93
CA LYS A 18 4.39 -6.16 12.25
C LYS A 18 4.23 -7.52 12.93
N LEU A 19 5.34 -8.12 13.39
CA LEU A 19 5.29 -9.36 14.15
C LEU A 19 4.92 -9.07 15.61
N ASP A 20 4.18 -10.00 16.20
CA ASP A 20 3.87 -9.96 17.62
C ASP A 20 5.12 -10.37 18.43
N ALA A 21 5.52 -9.48 19.35
CA ALA A 21 6.67 -9.72 20.23
C ALA A 21 6.51 -10.97 21.12
N GLU A 22 5.29 -11.33 21.51
CA GLU A 22 5.03 -12.55 22.29
C GLU A 22 5.27 -13.80 21.44
N VAL A 23 4.83 -13.76 20.19
CA VAL A 23 5.08 -14.82 19.21
C VAL A 23 6.59 -14.96 18.97
N VAL A 24 7.30 -13.85 18.76
CA VAL A 24 8.77 -13.88 18.58
C VAL A 24 9.48 -14.46 19.81
N ALA A 25 9.04 -14.13 21.03
CA ALA A 25 9.59 -14.70 22.27
C ALA A 25 9.35 -16.22 22.36
N ARG A 26 8.20 -16.70 21.88
CA ARG A 26 7.87 -18.13 21.83
C ARG A 26 8.67 -18.87 20.77
N GLU A 27 8.80 -18.28 19.59
CA GLU A 27 9.61 -18.78 18.47
C GLU A 27 11.09 -18.88 18.85
N MET A 28 11.62 -17.90 19.59
CA MET A 28 13.01 -17.90 20.05
C MET A 28 13.34 -19.14 20.91
N ARG A 29 12.37 -19.64 21.70
CA ARG A 29 12.54 -20.86 22.51
C ARG A 29 12.61 -22.15 21.69
N ARG A 30 12.14 -22.10 20.44
CA ARG A 30 12.07 -23.23 19.50
C ARG A 30 13.02 -23.08 18.31
N ALA A 31 13.71 -21.95 18.22
CA ALA A 31 14.58 -21.64 17.09
C ALA A 31 15.75 -22.64 17.03
N GLN A 32 15.95 -23.22 15.85
CA GLN A 32 17.00 -24.21 15.57
C GLN A 32 17.91 -23.73 14.44
N GLY A 33 19.19 -24.12 14.54
CA GLY A 33 20.17 -23.94 13.47
C GLY A 33 19.95 -24.94 12.35
N THR A 34 20.76 -24.82 11.29
CA THR A 34 20.75 -25.76 10.15
C THR A 34 21.18 -27.16 10.53
N ASP A 35 21.90 -27.31 11.64
CA ASP A 35 22.30 -28.56 12.28
C ASP A 35 21.20 -29.17 13.18
N GLY A 36 20.05 -28.50 13.31
CA GLY A 36 18.95 -28.91 14.19
C GLY A 36 19.19 -28.60 15.67
N ALA A 37 20.34 -28.04 16.04
CA ALA A 37 20.63 -27.66 17.41
C ALA A 37 19.85 -26.39 17.79
N ARG A 38 19.51 -26.24 19.08
CA ARG A 38 18.84 -25.03 19.57
C ARG A 38 19.76 -23.83 19.40
N LEU A 39 19.23 -22.76 18.83
CA LEU A 39 19.93 -21.49 18.63
C LEU A 39 20.22 -20.74 19.93
N PHE A 40 19.43 -20.97 20.98
CA PHE A 40 19.51 -20.23 22.25
C PHE A 40 19.34 -21.15 23.45
N GLN A 41 20.10 -20.87 24.50
CA GLN A 41 19.90 -21.43 25.83
C GLN A 41 18.80 -20.69 26.60
N SER A 42 18.30 -21.28 27.68
CA SER A 42 17.24 -20.66 28.50
C SER A 42 17.63 -19.31 29.11
N SER A 43 18.91 -19.15 29.47
CA SER A 43 19.48 -17.89 29.94
C SER A 43 19.52 -16.80 28.87
N GLU A 44 19.38 -17.17 27.60
CA GLU A 44 19.42 -16.25 26.46
C GLU A 44 18.03 -15.84 25.98
N PHE A 45 16.96 -16.37 26.57
CA PHE A 45 15.61 -16.04 26.16
C PHE A 45 15.27 -14.60 26.50
N LEU A 46 14.69 -13.91 25.51
CA LEU A 46 14.21 -12.54 25.69
C LEU A 46 12.73 -12.55 26.06
N THR A 47 12.38 -11.65 26.97
CA THR A 47 11.00 -11.34 27.32
C THR A 47 10.31 -10.56 26.21
N THR A 48 8.98 -10.62 26.17
CA THR A 48 8.16 -9.81 25.27
C THR A 48 8.55 -8.33 25.33
N THR A 49 8.75 -7.78 26.54
CA THR A 49 9.14 -6.38 26.75
C THR A 49 10.48 -6.04 26.12
N GLN A 50 11.49 -6.91 26.24
CA GLN A 50 12.80 -6.70 25.63
C GLN A 50 12.72 -6.68 24.10
N ILE A 51 11.91 -7.57 23.52
CA ILE A 51 11.69 -7.65 22.07
C ILE A 51 10.94 -6.42 21.56
N THR A 52 9.83 -6.04 22.22
CA THR A 52 9.06 -4.82 21.88
C THR A 52 9.94 -3.58 21.93
N SER A 53 10.73 -3.43 23.00
CA SER A 53 11.67 -2.31 23.16
C SER A 53 12.73 -2.31 22.06
N PHE A 54 13.23 -3.48 21.65
CA PHE A 54 14.19 -3.60 20.56
C PHE A 54 13.59 -3.18 19.21
N PHE A 55 12.41 -3.70 18.84
CA PHE A 55 11.74 -3.33 17.59
C PHE A 55 11.37 -1.85 17.56
N SER A 56 10.88 -1.28 18.67
CA SER A 56 10.60 0.15 18.75
C SER A 56 11.84 1.01 18.46
N ARG A 57 13.01 0.63 18.98
CA ARG A 57 14.27 1.31 18.66
C ARG A 57 14.65 1.15 17.19
N GLN A 58 14.48 -0.04 16.62
CA GLN A 58 14.80 -0.26 15.20
C GLN A 58 13.86 0.54 14.28
N SER A 59 12.57 0.61 14.58
CA SER A 59 11.62 1.46 13.84
C SER A 59 11.98 2.94 13.92
N ALA A 60 12.42 3.42 15.09
CA ALA A 60 12.88 4.80 15.24
C ALA A 60 14.12 5.09 14.38
N LEU A 61 15.08 4.16 14.31
CA LEU A 61 16.26 4.29 13.45
C LEU A 61 15.89 4.31 11.97
N VAL A 62 14.94 3.47 11.54
CA VAL A 62 14.45 3.48 10.14
C VAL A 62 13.81 4.82 9.80
N ARG A 63 13.01 5.39 10.70
CA ARG A 63 12.36 6.71 10.49
C ARG A 63 13.34 7.88 10.44
N GLN A 64 14.52 7.75 11.05
CA GLN A 64 15.56 8.78 11.04
C GLN A 64 16.52 8.63 9.85
N ARG A 65 16.39 7.55 9.07
CA ARG A 65 17.20 7.36 7.88
C ARG A 65 16.72 8.29 6.78
N ASP A 66 17.66 8.86 6.03
CA ASP A 66 17.32 9.57 4.80
C ASP A 66 16.60 8.61 3.83
N PRO A 67 15.53 9.09 3.16
CA PRO A 67 14.83 8.29 2.17
C PRO A 67 15.80 7.88 1.06
N ASP A 68 15.72 6.63 0.63
CA ASP A 68 16.55 6.16 -0.47
C ASP A 68 15.94 6.53 -1.83
N GLU A 69 16.66 6.23 -2.92
CA GLU A 69 16.18 6.55 -4.27
C GLU A 69 14.84 5.88 -4.62
N ALA A 70 14.52 4.72 -4.01
CA ALA A 70 13.24 4.06 -4.22
C ALA A 70 12.13 4.82 -3.48
N ASP A 71 12.38 5.23 -2.24
CA ASP A 71 11.46 6.06 -1.46
C ASP A 71 11.16 7.39 -2.17
N ILE A 72 12.19 8.07 -2.68
CA ILE A 72 12.05 9.34 -3.42
C ILE A 72 11.20 9.15 -4.67
N ARG A 73 11.46 8.09 -5.44
CA ARG A 73 10.72 7.79 -6.67
C ARG A 73 9.26 7.48 -6.39
N ALA A 74 8.99 6.68 -5.37
CA ALA A 74 7.62 6.36 -4.96
C ALA A 74 6.86 7.63 -4.55
N ALA A 75 7.48 8.53 -3.78
CA ALA A 75 6.88 9.80 -3.39
C ALA A 75 6.59 10.70 -4.61
N GLN A 76 7.51 10.74 -5.59
CA GLN A 76 7.31 11.50 -6.83
C GLN A 76 6.18 10.91 -7.68
N GLU A 77 6.09 9.58 -7.80
CA GLU A 77 5.00 8.90 -8.52
C GLU A 77 3.65 9.18 -7.87
N GLU A 78 3.57 9.14 -6.53
CA GLU A 78 2.35 9.49 -5.80
C GLU A 78 1.94 10.94 -6.03
N SER A 79 2.90 11.88 -5.99
CA SER A 79 2.62 13.29 -6.29
C SER A 79 2.12 13.48 -7.71
N ASN A 80 2.76 12.85 -8.69
CA ASN A 80 2.36 12.92 -10.10
C ASN A 80 0.96 12.35 -10.31
N PHE A 81 0.66 11.22 -9.64
CA PHE A 81 -0.66 10.60 -9.71
C PHE A 81 -1.73 11.50 -9.10
N ASN A 82 -1.45 12.13 -7.95
CA ASN A 82 -2.40 13.02 -7.30
C ASN A 82 -2.65 14.28 -8.16
N GLU A 83 -1.61 14.87 -8.75
CA GLU A 83 -1.76 16.00 -9.67
C GLU A 83 -2.59 15.63 -10.91
N ALA A 84 -2.31 14.48 -11.53
CA ALA A 84 -3.10 13.98 -12.66
C ALA A 84 -4.58 13.76 -12.27
N LYS A 85 -4.82 13.19 -11.08
CA LYS A 85 -6.16 12.97 -10.55
C LYS A 85 -6.90 14.28 -10.30
N GLU A 86 -6.24 15.28 -9.71
CA GLU A 86 -6.82 16.61 -9.49
C GLU A 86 -7.13 17.30 -10.82
N THR A 87 -6.24 17.17 -11.79
CA THR A 87 -6.47 17.69 -13.15
C THR A 87 -7.72 17.06 -13.76
N VAL A 88 -7.87 15.73 -13.71
CA VAL A 88 -9.06 15.05 -14.22
C VAL A 88 -10.32 15.44 -13.45
N ALA A 89 -10.24 15.57 -12.11
CA ALA A 89 -11.37 16.00 -11.30
C ALA A 89 -11.78 17.46 -11.57
N SER A 90 -10.85 18.31 -12.00
CA SER A 90 -11.12 19.70 -12.39
C SER A 90 -11.82 19.82 -13.75
N ILE A 91 -11.80 18.76 -14.58
CA ILE A 91 -12.61 18.67 -15.80
C ILE A 91 -14.06 18.49 -15.36
N GLN A 92 -14.77 19.61 -15.18
CA GLN A 92 -16.22 19.60 -15.04
C GLN A 92 -16.82 19.26 -16.40
N LEU A 93 -17.22 18.01 -16.58
CA LEU A 93 -18.19 17.66 -17.61
C LEU A 93 -19.54 18.18 -17.11
N ASP A 94 -20.00 19.30 -17.66
CA ASP A 94 -21.32 19.83 -17.37
C ASP A 94 -22.38 18.86 -17.92
N HIS A 95 -22.83 17.97 -17.04
CA HIS A 95 -24.03 17.19 -17.26
C HIS A 95 -25.27 18.07 -16.99
N PRO A 96 -26.35 17.90 -17.75
CA PRO A 96 -26.50 16.95 -18.85
C PRO A 96 -25.82 17.41 -20.15
N LEU A 97 -25.31 16.44 -20.91
CA LEU A 97 -24.79 16.67 -22.27
C LEU A 97 -25.97 16.85 -23.22
N ILE A 98 -26.29 18.11 -23.54
CA ILE A 98 -27.40 18.44 -24.44
C ILE A 98 -26.90 18.65 -25.86
N TYR A 99 -27.53 17.97 -26.82
CA TYR A 99 -27.41 18.24 -28.24
C TYR A 99 -28.76 18.65 -28.80
N ASP A 100 -28.90 19.92 -29.21
CA ASP A 100 -30.17 20.51 -29.66
C ASP A 100 -31.26 20.34 -28.59
N GLN A 101 -32.24 19.47 -28.83
CA GLN A 101 -33.34 19.14 -27.90
C GLN A 101 -33.15 17.82 -27.14
N TYR A 102 -32.00 17.14 -27.30
CA TYR A 102 -31.74 15.82 -26.76
C TYR A 102 -30.79 15.89 -25.56
N ASP A 103 -31.23 15.41 -24.40
CA ASP A 103 -30.34 15.10 -23.28
C ASP A 103 -29.69 13.73 -23.53
N LEU A 104 -28.44 13.75 -23.98
CA LEU A 104 -27.70 12.53 -24.31
C LEU A 104 -27.38 11.69 -23.07
N CYS A 105 -27.34 12.31 -21.89
CA CYS A 105 -27.10 11.59 -20.64
C CYS A 105 -28.34 10.81 -20.21
N GLU A 106 -29.51 11.43 -20.27
CA GLU A 106 -30.79 10.75 -20.05
C GLU A 106 -31.00 9.63 -21.09
N MET A 107 -30.69 9.89 -22.36
CA MET A 107 -30.84 8.89 -23.42
C MET A 107 -29.87 7.71 -23.26
N ALA A 108 -28.65 7.94 -22.76
CA ALA A 108 -27.69 6.88 -22.44
C ALA A 108 -28.16 6.04 -21.25
N LEU A 109 -28.65 6.68 -20.19
CA LEU A 109 -29.19 5.99 -19.00
C LEU A 109 -30.40 5.11 -19.33
N ASN A 110 -31.25 5.59 -20.24
CA ASN A 110 -32.48 4.90 -20.64
C ASN A 110 -32.30 3.95 -21.84
N ASP A 111 -31.07 3.74 -22.32
CA ASP A 111 -30.74 2.92 -23.50
C ASP A 111 -31.58 3.32 -24.76
N SER A 112 -31.87 4.60 -24.90
CA SER A 112 -32.74 5.16 -25.96
C SER A 112 -31.96 5.84 -27.09
N LEU A 113 -30.62 5.97 -26.97
CA LEU A 113 -29.75 6.48 -28.05
C LEU A 113 -29.91 5.71 -29.36
N LYS A 114 -30.17 4.39 -29.30
CA LYS A 114 -30.42 3.52 -30.45
C LYS A 114 -31.67 3.88 -31.27
N ILE A 115 -32.56 4.71 -30.72
CA ILE A 115 -33.77 5.19 -31.40
C ILE A 115 -33.42 6.31 -32.40
N LEU A 116 -32.29 7.00 -32.21
CA LEU A 116 -31.82 8.02 -33.14
C LEU A 116 -31.41 7.41 -34.48
N LYS A 117 -31.77 8.08 -35.57
CA LYS A 117 -31.39 7.64 -36.91
C LYS A 117 -29.89 7.88 -37.13
N LEU A 118 -29.27 7.03 -37.95
CA LEU A 118 -27.84 7.12 -38.30
C LEU A 118 -27.40 8.55 -38.72
N PRO A 119 -28.15 9.31 -39.55
CA PRO A 119 -27.73 10.67 -39.92
C PRO A 119 -27.64 11.63 -38.73
N MET A 120 -28.48 11.45 -37.70
CA MET A 120 -28.43 12.28 -36.49
C MET A 120 -27.23 11.91 -35.63
N LEU A 121 -26.93 10.62 -35.48
CA LEU A 121 -25.75 10.15 -34.76
C LEU A 121 -24.46 10.65 -35.44
N GLN A 122 -24.44 10.69 -36.78
CA GLN A 122 -23.33 11.26 -37.56
C GLN A 122 -23.14 12.77 -37.36
N HIS A 123 -24.16 13.50 -36.92
CA HIS A 123 -24.03 14.93 -36.60
C HIS A 123 -23.63 15.19 -35.15
N MET A 124 -23.73 14.18 -34.28
CA MET A 124 -23.37 14.24 -32.85
C MET A 124 -21.94 13.76 -32.57
N CYS A 125 -21.36 12.93 -33.44
CA CYS A 125 -20.00 12.39 -33.35
C CYS A 125 -19.07 13.03 -34.39
#